data_AF-A0A834TN00-F1
#
_entry.id   AF-A0A834TN00-F1
#
_cell.length_a   1.000
_cell.length_b   1.000
_cell.length_c   1.000
_cell.angle_alpha   90.00
_cell.angle_beta   90.00
_cell.angle_gamma   90.00
#
_symmetry.space_group_name_H-M   'P 1'
#
loop_
_entity.id
_entity.type
_entity.pdbx_description
1 polymer ?
#
loop_
_entity_poly.entity_id
_entity_poly.type
_entity_poly.pdbx_seq_one_letter_code
_entity_poly.pdbx_strand_id
1 'polypeptide(L)'
;MLFHILQILTALANAFHALQPLKVPGFSFAWLELISHRTYLPKMLTGNGQKGWPYIQRLLVDLFQFMEPYLRHAELGVPVHFLYKGTLRVLLVLLHDFPEFLCDYHFTFCDVIPPSCIQMRNIILSAFPRSMRLPDPSTPNLKIDLLQEITQSPRIFSEVDAALKAKQMKADVDEYLKTRQQGSQFLSELKQKLLLSPNEASSAGTHYNVPLINSLVLYVGMQAIQQLQGRTPHAQSAAGALSVFSVGAALDIFQTLIVDLDTEGRYLFLNAIANQLRYPNTHTHYFSFILLYLFAESNQEIIQEQITRVLLERLIVNRPHPWGLLITFIELIKNPRYNFWNRSFIRCAPEIEKLFESVSRSCGGPKPVDDSIVSGWVSDSSH
;
A
#
# COMPACT_ATOMS: atom_id res chain seq x y z
N MET A 1 -8.65 -7.11 -39.18
CA MET A 1 -9.28 -5.88 -38.64
C MET A 1 -8.82 -5.56 -37.21
N LEU A 2 -8.98 -6.46 -36.22
CA LEU A 2 -8.54 -6.22 -34.82
C LEU A 2 -7.06 -5.84 -34.64
N PHE A 3 -6.15 -6.43 -35.43
CA PHE A 3 -4.72 -6.12 -35.38
C PHE A 3 -4.40 -4.67 -35.77
N HIS A 4 -5.10 -4.14 -36.77
CA HIS A 4 -4.88 -2.76 -37.25
C HIS A 4 -5.40 -1.73 -36.24
N ILE A 5 -6.47 -2.05 -35.53
CA ILE A 5 -7.01 -1.17 -34.47
C ILE A 5 -5.99 -1.00 -33.34
N LEU A 6 -5.33 -2.08 -32.90
CA LEU A 6 -4.32 -1.95 -31.85
C LEU A 6 -3.13 -1.11 -32.29
N GLN A 7 -2.66 -1.27 -33.55
CA GLN A 7 -1.56 -0.46 -34.07
C GLN A 7 -1.90 1.04 -34.04
N ILE A 8 -3.12 1.42 -34.43
CA ILE A 8 -3.59 2.81 -34.38
C ILE A 8 -3.63 3.32 -32.93
N LEU A 9 -4.20 2.53 -32.00
CA LEU A 9 -4.27 2.91 -30.59
C LEU A 9 -2.89 3.04 -29.94
N THR A 10 -1.94 2.18 -30.31
CA THR A 10 -0.54 2.26 -29.89
C THR A 10 0.14 3.50 -30.45
N ALA A 11 -0.09 3.85 -31.72
CA ALA A 11 0.43 5.07 -32.30
C ALA A 11 -0.08 6.32 -31.56
N LEU A 12 -1.38 6.34 -31.22
CA LEU A 12 -1.97 7.38 -30.38
C LEU A 12 -1.33 7.41 -28.98
N ALA A 13 -1.11 6.26 -28.35
CA ALA A 13 -0.45 6.19 -27.04
C ALA A 13 0.96 6.79 -27.05
N ASN A 14 1.71 6.55 -28.13
CA ASN A 14 3.05 7.11 -28.31
C ASN A 14 2.99 8.63 -28.53
N ALA A 15 2.00 9.12 -29.30
CA ALA A 15 1.76 10.55 -29.46
C ALA A 15 1.39 11.21 -28.12
N PHE A 16 0.51 10.60 -27.32
CA PHE A 16 0.15 11.10 -25.99
C PHE A 16 1.36 11.13 -25.06
N HIS A 17 2.21 10.10 -25.05
CA HIS A 17 3.43 10.11 -24.25
C HIS A 17 4.43 11.21 -24.70
N ALA A 18 4.54 11.45 -26.00
CA ALA A 18 5.36 12.54 -26.53
C ALA A 18 4.84 13.92 -26.11
N LEU A 19 3.52 14.07 -25.98
CA LEU A 19 2.81 15.29 -25.56
C LEU A 19 2.48 15.32 -24.07
N GLN A 20 3.18 14.52 -23.25
CA GLN A 20 2.86 14.41 -21.83
C GLN A 20 2.93 15.76 -21.07
N PRO A 21 2.23 15.90 -19.94
CA PRO A 21 2.11 17.19 -19.24
C PRO A 21 3.43 17.80 -18.77
N LEU A 22 4.46 17.01 -18.44
CA LEU A 22 5.80 17.54 -18.13
C LEU A 22 6.47 18.24 -19.32
N LYS A 23 6.12 17.85 -20.56
CA LYS A 23 6.64 18.46 -21.79
C LYS A 23 5.76 19.58 -22.31
N VAL A 24 4.44 19.44 -22.19
CA VAL A 24 3.47 20.43 -22.68
C VAL A 24 2.43 20.74 -21.58
N PRO A 25 2.79 21.51 -20.53
CA PRO A 25 1.91 21.74 -19.36
C PRO A 25 0.56 22.37 -19.71
N GLY A 26 0.53 23.29 -20.68
CA GLY A 26 -0.68 23.96 -21.14
C GLY A 26 -1.71 23.04 -21.81
N PHE A 27 -1.31 21.83 -22.19
CA PHE A 27 -2.18 20.82 -22.79
C PHE A 27 -2.68 19.79 -21.77
N SER A 28 -2.29 19.88 -20.49
CA SER A 28 -2.56 18.86 -19.45
C SER A 28 -4.04 18.45 -19.29
N PHE A 29 -4.98 19.39 -19.33
CA PHE A 29 -6.42 19.09 -19.21
C PHE A 29 -6.94 18.29 -20.42
N ALA A 30 -6.70 18.79 -21.64
CA ALA A 30 -7.10 18.10 -22.86
C ALA A 30 -6.38 16.76 -23.01
N TRP A 31 -5.12 16.68 -22.60
CA TRP A 31 -4.35 15.45 -22.55
C TRP A 31 -5.00 14.41 -21.62
N LEU A 32 -5.43 14.82 -20.42
CA LEU A 32 -6.12 13.92 -19.49
C LEU A 32 -7.44 13.42 -20.09
N GLU A 33 -8.22 14.28 -20.74
CA GLU A 33 -9.46 13.90 -21.44
C GLU A 33 -9.19 12.88 -22.55
N LEU A 34 -8.11 13.04 -23.32
CA LEU A 34 -7.75 12.14 -24.40
C LEU A 34 -7.33 10.75 -23.90
N ILE A 35 -6.42 10.69 -22.92
CA ILE A 35 -5.93 9.39 -22.42
C ILE A 35 -7.01 8.63 -21.65
N SER A 36 -8.01 9.34 -21.11
CA SER A 36 -9.14 8.77 -20.37
C SER A 36 -10.40 8.60 -21.20
N HIS A 37 -10.36 8.95 -22.50
CA HIS A 37 -11.55 9.00 -23.33
C HIS A 37 -12.24 7.63 -23.44
N ARG A 38 -13.58 7.60 -23.32
CA ARG A 38 -14.42 6.39 -23.28
C ARG A 38 -14.27 5.45 -24.49
N THR A 39 -13.79 5.94 -25.62
CA THR A 39 -13.55 5.11 -26.83
C THR A 39 -12.09 4.66 -26.98
N TYR A 40 -11.17 5.24 -26.21
CA TYR A 40 -9.74 4.94 -26.25
C TYR A 40 -9.35 4.01 -25.10
N LEU A 41 -9.57 4.45 -23.85
CA LEU A 41 -9.10 3.75 -22.66
C LEU A 41 -9.64 2.30 -22.55
N PRO A 42 -10.96 2.04 -22.69
CA PRO A 42 -11.47 0.67 -22.63
C PRO A 42 -10.92 -0.25 -23.72
N LYS A 43 -10.68 0.27 -24.94
CA LYS A 43 -10.13 -0.54 -26.03
C LYS A 43 -8.67 -0.93 -25.78
N MET A 44 -7.90 -0.05 -25.13
CA MET A 44 -6.54 -0.35 -24.71
C MET A 44 -6.50 -1.40 -23.58
N LEU A 45 -7.47 -1.39 -22.67
CA LEU A 45 -7.49 -2.28 -21.51
C LEU A 45 -8.17 -3.63 -21.75
N THR A 46 -9.13 -3.72 -22.68
CA THR A 46 -9.85 -4.98 -22.98
C THR A 46 -9.29 -5.76 -24.18
N GLY A 47 -8.53 -5.11 -25.06
CA GLY A 47 -8.08 -5.70 -26.32
C GLY A 47 -6.87 -6.64 -26.18
N ASN A 48 -6.84 -7.67 -27.04
CA ASN A 48 -5.64 -8.39 -27.48
C ASN A 48 -4.73 -8.96 -26.37
N GLY A 49 -5.29 -9.51 -25.29
CA GLY A 49 -4.51 -10.17 -24.23
C GLY A 49 -3.61 -9.20 -23.46
N GLN A 50 -4.17 -8.06 -23.02
CA GLN A 50 -3.50 -7.06 -22.17
C GLN A 50 -2.31 -6.33 -22.83
N LYS A 51 -2.09 -6.48 -24.14
CA LYS A 51 -0.99 -5.81 -24.87
C LYS A 51 -1.05 -4.27 -24.82
N GLY A 52 -2.22 -3.68 -24.57
CA GLY A 52 -2.38 -2.23 -24.41
C GLY A 52 -2.04 -1.73 -23.00
N TRP A 53 -1.94 -2.61 -22.01
CA TRP A 53 -1.76 -2.22 -20.61
C TRP A 53 -0.45 -1.44 -20.35
N PRO A 54 0.72 -1.85 -20.87
CA PRO A 54 1.97 -1.11 -20.63
C PRO A 54 1.91 0.33 -21.15
N TYR A 55 1.16 0.58 -22.23
CA TYR A 55 0.98 1.93 -22.76
C TYR A 55 0.14 2.81 -21.85
N ILE A 56 -0.99 2.29 -21.33
CA ILE A 56 -1.82 3.03 -20.38
C ILE A 56 -1.09 3.23 -19.06
N GLN A 57 -0.35 2.22 -18.59
CA GLN A 57 0.49 2.34 -17.40
C GLN A 57 1.51 3.47 -17.55
N ARG A 58 2.21 3.55 -18.68
CA ARG A 58 3.18 4.64 -18.94
C ARG A 58 2.50 6.00 -18.93
N LEU A 59 1.34 6.15 -19.57
CA LEU A 59 0.59 7.41 -19.57
C LEU A 59 0.15 7.80 -18.16
N LEU A 60 -0.36 6.87 -17.35
CA LEU A 60 -0.71 7.18 -15.96
C LEU A 60 0.52 7.57 -15.12
N VAL A 61 1.68 6.95 -15.36
CA VAL A 61 2.93 7.38 -14.73
C VAL A 61 3.32 8.79 -15.17
N ASP A 62 3.23 9.12 -16.46
CA ASP A 62 3.50 10.49 -16.94
C ASP A 62 2.60 11.51 -16.22
N LEU A 63 1.32 11.18 -16.00
CA LEU A 63 0.37 12.00 -15.25
C LEU A 63 0.79 12.16 -13.79
N PHE A 64 1.10 11.06 -13.11
CA PHE A 64 1.46 11.10 -11.68
C PHE A 64 2.78 11.84 -11.47
N GLN A 65 3.78 11.65 -12.33
CA GLN A 65 5.05 12.38 -12.28
C GLN A 65 4.86 13.88 -12.48
N PHE A 66 3.96 14.28 -13.39
CA PHE A 66 3.61 15.69 -13.56
C PHE A 66 2.98 16.29 -12.30
N MET A 67 2.10 15.53 -11.65
CA MET A 67 1.37 16.02 -10.48
C MET A 67 2.18 15.98 -9.18
N GLU A 68 3.17 15.08 -9.08
CA GLU A 68 3.94 14.78 -7.87
C GLU A 68 4.45 16.03 -7.12
N PRO A 69 5.10 17.04 -7.77
CA PRO A 69 5.65 18.18 -7.06
C PRO A 69 4.58 19.05 -6.38
N TYR A 70 3.41 19.18 -7.00
CA TYR A 70 2.28 19.94 -6.47
C TYR A 70 1.54 19.18 -5.36
N LEU A 71 1.55 17.85 -5.45
CA LEU A 71 0.89 16.96 -4.51
C LEU A 71 1.69 16.77 -3.22
N ARG A 72 3.02 16.77 -3.29
CA ARG A 72 3.91 16.54 -2.14
C ARG A 72 3.66 17.54 -1.01
N HIS A 73 3.53 18.83 -1.34
CA HIS A 73 3.35 19.92 -0.37
C HIS A 73 1.88 20.32 -0.16
N ALA A 74 0.94 19.61 -0.79
CA ALA A 74 -0.49 19.97 -0.80
C ALA A 74 -0.80 21.40 -1.28
N GLU A 75 0.09 21.99 -2.11
CA GLU A 75 -0.06 23.32 -2.69
C GLU A 75 -0.95 23.27 -3.94
N LEU A 76 -2.25 23.02 -3.73
CA LEU A 76 -3.21 22.83 -4.81
C LEU A 76 -3.88 24.15 -5.19
N GLY A 77 -3.21 24.92 -6.04
CA GLY A 77 -3.88 26.01 -6.76
C GLY A 77 -5.11 25.50 -7.52
N VAL A 78 -6.05 26.41 -7.82
CA VAL A 78 -7.35 26.05 -8.46
C VAL A 78 -7.18 25.13 -9.69
N PRO A 79 -6.24 25.36 -10.63
CA PRO A 79 -6.05 24.47 -11.78
C PRO A 79 -5.57 23.06 -11.38
N VAL A 80 -4.63 22.96 -10.44
CA VAL A 80 -4.08 21.68 -9.97
C VAL A 80 -5.16 20.89 -9.23
N HIS A 81 -5.97 21.56 -8.40
CA HIS A 81 -7.08 20.92 -7.73
C HIS A 81 -8.14 20.38 -8.72
N PHE A 82 -8.42 21.09 -9.81
CA PHE A 82 -9.31 20.61 -10.86
C PHE A 82 -8.72 19.38 -11.57
N LEU A 83 -7.42 19.43 -11.90
CA LEU A 83 -6.72 18.28 -12.50
C LEU A 83 -6.73 17.07 -11.56
N TYR A 84 -6.48 17.27 -10.26
CA TYR A 84 -6.55 16.23 -9.23
C TYR A 84 -7.93 15.56 -9.18
N LYS A 85 -9.01 16.34 -9.22
CA LYS A 85 -10.38 15.78 -9.32
C LYS A 85 -10.58 14.96 -10.60
N GLY A 86 -10.03 15.42 -11.72
CA GLY A 86 -10.00 14.66 -12.97
C GLY A 86 -9.28 13.31 -12.81
N THR A 87 -8.07 13.33 -12.25
CA THR A 87 -7.26 12.14 -11.99
C THR A 87 -7.98 11.15 -11.08
N LEU A 88 -8.63 11.63 -9.99
CA LEU A 88 -9.44 10.76 -9.13
C LEU A 88 -10.59 10.10 -9.87
N ARG A 89 -11.28 10.81 -10.77
CA ARG A 89 -12.36 10.22 -11.58
C ARG A 89 -11.83 9.12 -12.50
N VAL A 90 -10.68 9.35 -13.15
CA VAL A 90 -10.03 8.32 -13.98
C VAL A 90 -9.66 7.10 -13.14
N LEU A 91 -9.06 7.29 -11.97
CA LEU A 91 -8.72 6.19 -11.05
C LEU A 91 -9.96 5.43 -10.57
N LEU A 92 -11.07 6.11 -10.27
CA LEU A 92 -12.33 5.47 -9.87
C LEU A 92 -12.95 4.66 -11.01
N VAL A 93 -12.90 5.17 -12.24
CA VAL A 93 -13.32 4.41 -13.43
C VAL A 93 -12.44 3.17 -13.60
N LEU A 94 -11.12 3.30 -13.47
CA LEU A 94 -10.20 2.17 -13.54
C LEU A 94 -10.47 1.13 -12.44
N LEU A 95 -10.74 1.58 -11.21
CA LEU A 95 -11.07 0.69 -10.10
C LEU A 95 -12.35 -0.10 -10.37
N HIS A 96 -13.40 0.56 -10.89
CA HIS A 96 -14.66 -0.09 -11.18
C HIS A 96 -14.58 -1.00 -12.42
N ASP A 97 -14.06 -0.47 -13.53
CA ASP A 97 -14.12 -1.10 -14.85
C ASP A 97 -12.92 -1.99 -15.18
N PHE A 98 -11.77 -1.80 -14.54
CA PHE A 98 -10.53 -2.52 -14.82
C PHE A 98 -9.66 -2.75 -13.56
N PRO A 99 -10.21 -3.31 -12.46
CA PRO A 99 -9.48 -3.41 -11.19
C PRO A 99 -8.21 -4.26 -11.32
N GLU A 100 -8.18 -5.30 -12.15
CA GLU A 100 -6.99 -6.14 -12.36
C GLU A 100 -5.80 -5.33 -12.93
N PHE A 101 -6.07 -4.32 -13.75
CA PHE A 101 -5.02 -3.43 -14.26
C PHE A 101 -4.38 -2.62 -13.13
N LEU A 102 -5.20 -2.06 -12.22
CA LEU A 102 -4.68 -1.39 -11.02
C LEU A 102 -3.98 -2.38 -10.08
N CYS A 103 -4.47 -3.61 -9.95
CA CYS A 103 -3.86 -4.65 -9.12
C CYS A 103 -2.44 -4.98 -9.57
N ASP A 104 -2.28 -5.25 -10.87
CA ASP A 104 -1.03 -5.78 -11.43
C ASP A 104 0.07 -4.70 -11.50
N TYR A 105 -0.31 -3.42 -11.65
CA TYR A 105 0.61 -2.27 -11.67
C TYR A 105 0.63 -1.42 -10.39
N HIS A 106 0.00 -1.88 -9.30
CA HIS A 106 -0.10 -1.12 -8.05
C HIS A 106 1.26 -0.63 -7.54
N PHE A 107 2.31 -1.46 -7.68
CA PHE A 107 3.66 -1.17 -7.21
C PHE A 107 4.24 0.04 -7.95
N THR A 108 4.24 0.02 -9.29
CA THR A 108 4.69 1.15 -10.10
C THR A 108 3.90 2.44 -9.83
N PHE A 109 2.58 2.35 -9.66
CA PHE A 109 1.80 3.57 -9.36
C PHE A 109 2.11 4.11 -7.96
N CYS A 110 2.27 3.25 -6.96
CA CYS A 110 2.57 3.66 -5.59
C CYS A 110 4.01 4.18 -5.41
N ASP A 111 4.92 3.88 -6.33
CA ASP A 111 6.28 4.45 -6.37
C ASP A 111 6.29 5.91 -6.84
N VAL A 112 5.31 6.30 -7.65
CA VAL A 112 5.24 7.64 -8.24
C VAL A 112 4.30 8.56 -7.47
N ILE A 113 3.24 8.02 -6.86
CA ILE A 113 2.28 8.80 -6.09
C ILE A 113 2.84 9.10 -4.69
N PRO A 114 2.94 10.39 -4.28
CA PRO A 114 3.44 10.75 -2.95
C PRO A 114 2.71 10.02 -1.81
N PRO A 115 3.41 9.68 -0.71
CA PRO A 115 2.78 9.06 0.46
C PRO A 115 1.62 9.90 1.02
N SER A 116 1.69 11.24 0.93
CA SER A 116 0.63 12.17 1.35
C SER A 116 -0.67 12.04 0.54
N CYS A 117 -0.63 11.47 -0.66
CA CYS A 117 -1.79 11.29 -1.54
C CYS A 117 -2.59 10.03 -1.18
N ILE A 118 -3.01 9.96 0.08
CA ILE A 118 -3.63 8.78 0.68
C ILE A 118 -4.83 8.28 -0.13
N GLN A 119 -5.74 9.18 -0.54
CA GLN A 119 -6.94 8.76 -1.29
C GLN A 119 -6.60 8.14 -2.65
N MET A 120 -5.65 8.71 -3.40
CA MET A 120 -5.23 8.16 -4.69
C MET A 120 -4.64 6.76 -4.52
N ARG A 121 -3.75 6.60 -3.52
CA ARG A 121 -3.13 5.30 -3.21
C ARG A 121 -4.17 4.29 -2.75
N ASN A 122 -5.10 4.69 -1.89
CA ASN A 122 -6.20 3.82 -1.44
C ASN A 122 -7.04 3.31 -2.62
N ILE A 123 -7.39 4.15 -3.59
CA ILE A 123 -8.13 3.70 -4.78
C ILE A 123 -7.39 2.58 -5.51
N ILE A 124 -6.08 2.72 -5.70
CA ILE A 124 -5.24 1.71 -6.36
C ILE A 124 -5.12 0.45 -5.50
N LEU A 125 -4.82 0.61 -4.21
CA LEU A 125 -4.58 -0.49 -3.27
C LEU A 125 -5.86 -1.24 -2.87
N SER A 126 -7.01 -0.63 -3.06
CA SER A 126 -8.33 -1.25 -2.92
C SER A 126 -8.76 -2.07 -4.14
N ALA A 127 -8.03 -2.02 -5.25
CA ALA A 127 -8.33 -2.87 -6.39
C ALA A 127 -8.06 -4.35 -6.05
N PHE A 128 -8.93 -5.24 -6.54
CA PHE A 128 -8.80 -6.69 -6.40
C PHE A 128 -9.42 -7.43 -7.60
N PRO A 129 -9.00 -8.69 -7.88
CA PRO A 129 -9.55 -9.46 -9.00
C PRO A 129 -11.06 -9.64 -8.89
N ARG A 130 -11.80 -9.40 -9.98
CA ARG A 130 -13.29 -9.45 -9.96
C ARG A 130 -13.88 -10.82 -9.63
N SER A 131 -13.14 -11.89 -9.89
CA SER A 131 -13.54 -13.24 -9.55
C SER A 131 -13.49 -13.53 -8.05
N MET A 132 -12.81 -12.68 -7.26
CA MET A 132 -12.67 -12.85 -5.83
C MET A 132 -13.87 -12.27 -5.09
N ARG A 133 -14.37 -13.01 -4.09
CA ARG A 133 -15.35 -12.51 -3.13
C ARG A 133 -14.63 -12.17 -1.83
N LEU A 134 -14.57 -10.89 -1.50
CA LEU A 134 -13.94 -10.46 -0.26
C LEU A 134 -14.80 -10.83 0.94
N PRO A 135 -14.24 -11.51 1.96
CA PRO A 135 -14.94 -11.68 3.23
C PRO A 135 -15.09 -10.32 3.91
N ASP A 136 -16.23 -10.08 4.56
CA ASP A 136 -16.46 -8.81 5.27
C ASP A 136 -15.51 -8.71 6.48
N PRO A 137 -14.62 -7.69 6.55
CA PRO A 137 -13.71 -7.50 7.69
C PRO A 137 -14.42 -7.35 9.05
N SER A 138 -15.69 -6.94 9.06
CA SER A 138 -16.49 -6.79 10.27
C SER A 138 -17.08 -8.10 10.80
N THR A 139 -16.93 -9.21 10.06
CA THR A 139 -17.45 -10.53 10.46
C THR A 139 -16.83 -10.96 11.79
N PRO A 140 -17.64 -11.21 12.85
CA PRO A 140 -17.11 -11.67 14.13
C PRO A 140 -16.35 -12.99 13.99
N ASN A 141 -15.19 -13.09 14.64
CA ASN A 141 -14.33 -14.28 14.63
C ASN A 141 -13.91 -14.75 13.22
N LEU A 142 -13.75 -13.81 12.27
CA LEU A 142 -13.22 -14.12 10.94
C LEU A 142 -11.83 -14.78 11.06
N LYS A 143 -11.73 -16.04 10.65
CA LYS A 143 -10.48 -16.81 10.68
C LYS A 143 -9.71 -16.61 9.38
N ILE A 144 -8.89 -15.56 9.33
CA ILE A 144 -8.10 -15.20 8.14
C ILE A 144 -7.18 -16.34 7.70
N ASP A 145 -6.57 -17.05 8.66
CA ASP A 145 -5.65 -18.17 8.39
C ASP A 145 -6.31 -19.37 7.70
N LEU A 146 -7.65 -19.40 7.59
CA LEU A 146 -8.40 -20.45 6.89
C LEU A 146 -8.80 -20.07 5.47
N LEU A 147 -8.57 -18.82 5.05
CA LEU A 147 -8.87 -18.39 3.68
C LEU A 147 -7.91 -19.10 2.72
N GLN A 148 -8.41 -19.62 1.60
CA GLN A 148 -7.54 -20.29 0.63
C GLN A 148 -6.66 -19.29 -0.11
N GLU A 149 -7.17 -18.08 -0.31
CA GLU A 149 -6.56 -16.99 -1.06
C GLU A 149 -5.22 -16.55 -0.46
N ILE A 150 -5.01 -16.67 0.86
CA ILE A 150 -3.74 -16.29 1.51
C ILE A 150 -2.58 -17.23 1.13
N THR A 151 -2.85 -18.34 0.45
CA THR A 151 -1.83 -19.24 -0.09
C THR A 151 -1.38 -18.87 -1.50
N GLN A 152 -2.10 -17.96 -2.17
CA GLN A 152 -1.81 -17.52 -3.52
C GLN A 152 -1.10 -16.16 -3.54
N SER A 153 0.04 -16.09 -4.21
CA SER A 153 0.75 -14.83 -4.38
C SER A 153 0.06 -13.93 -5.40
N PRO A 154 -0.04 -12.62 -5.14
CA PRO A 154 -0.63 -11.69 -6.09
C PRO A 154 0.26 -11.57 -7.32
N ARG A 155 -0.36 -11.25 -8.46
CA ARG A 155 0.38 -10.93 -9.68
C ARG A 155 0.93 -9.51 -9.58
N ILE A 156 2.17 -9.33 -10.02
CA ILE A 156 2.86 -8.03 -10.08
C ILE A 156 3.57 -7.97 -11.42
N PHE A 157 3.22 -7.00 -12.26
CA PHE A 157 3.85 -6.79 -13.56
C PHE A 157 5.05 -5.84 -13.52
N SER A 158 5.22 -5.12 -12.42
CA SER A 158 6.37 -4.25 -12.18
C SER A 158 7.65 -5.06 -11.93
N GLU A 159 8.79 -4.56 -12.43
CA GLU A 159 10.11 -5.07 -12.06
C GLU A 159 10.47 -4.63 -10.64
N VAL A 160 10.04 -5.41 -9.63
CA VAL A 160 10.21 -5.09 -8.21
C VAL A 160 11.67 -4.86 -7.82
N ASP A 161 12.62 -5.58 -8.43
CA ASP A 161 14.04 -5.53 -8.09
C ASP A 161 14.83 -4.47 -8.88
N ALA A 162 14.18 -3.65 -9.71
CA ALA A 162 14.85 -2.65 -10.55
C ALA A 162 15.64 -1.63 -9.72
N ALA A 163 15.06 -1.06 -8.64
CA ALA A 163 15.77 -0.09 -7.80
C ALA A 163 16.93 -0.74 -7.03
N LEU A 164 16.78 -2.00 -6.59
CA LEU A 164 17.85 -2.76 -5.94
C LEU A 164 19.02 -3.01 -6.88
N LYS A 165 18.74 -3.36 -8.15
CA LYS A 165 19.75 -3.52 -9.20
C LYS A 165 20.45 -2.20 -9.50
N ALA A 166 19.70 -1.11 -9.64
CA ALA A 166 20.26 0.22 -9.90
C ALA A 166 21.20 0.69 -8.78
N LYS A 167 20.89 0.36 -7.52
CA LYS A 167 21.74 0.67 -6.36
C LYS A 167 22.81 -0.41 -6.09
N GLN A 168 22.92 -1.44 -6.93
CA GLN A 168 23.82 -2.59 -6.74
C GLN A 168 23.64 -3.29 -5.38
N MET A 169 22.44 -3.24 -4.80
CA MET A 169 22.13 -3.78 -3.47
C MET A 169 21.55 -5.20 -3.54
N LYS A 170 21.06 -5.63 -4.70
CA LYS A 170 20.35 -6.92 -4.84
C LYS A 170 21.20 -8.12 -4.39
N ALA A 171 22.46 -8.16 -4.79
CA ALA A 171 23.36 -9.28 -4.44
C ALA A 171 23.58 -9.37 -2.93
N ASP A 172 23.84 -8.25 -2.26
CA ASP A 172 24.00 -8.19 -0.80
C ASP A 172 22.74 -8.67 -0.07
N VAL A 173 21.55 -8.26 -0.55
CA VAL A 173 20.25 -8.71 0.00
C VAL A 173 20.09 -10.21 -0.16
N ASP A 174 20.34 -10.74 -1.36
CA ASP A 174 20.22 -12.18 -1.64
C ASP A 174 21.20 -13.00 -0.79
N GLU A 175 22.44 -12.53 -0.66
CA GLU A 175 23.47 -13.17 0.16
C GLU A 175 23.08 -13.16 1.63
N TYR A 176 22.60 -12.03 2.16
CA TYR A 176 22.18 -11.93 3.55
C TYR A 176 20.97 -12.83 3.83
N LEU A 177 19.96 -12.83 2.96
CA LEU A 177 18.78 -13.71 3.09
C LEU A 177 19.12 -15.20 3.04
N LYS A 178 20.22 -15.56 2.37
CA LYS A 178 20.68 -16.96 2.26
C LYS A 178 21.56 -17.38 3.42
N THR A 179 22.46 -16.51 3.89
CA THR A 179 23.52 -16.86 4.84
C THR A 179 23.20 -16.44 6.28
N ARG A 180 22.39 -15.39 6.46
CA ARG A 180 22.11 -14.73 7.74
C ARG A 180 23.38 -14.50 8.57
N GLN A 181 24.44 -14.03 7.91
CA GLN A 181 25.75 -13.86 8.55
C GLN A 181 25.66 -12.89 9.73
N GLN A 182 26.10 -13.32 10.91
CA GLN A 182 26.15 -12.47 12.10
C GLN A 182 27.18 -11.35 11.92
N GLY A 183 26.85 -10.14 12.38
CA GLY A 183 27.72 -8.97 12.23
C GLY A 183 27.89 -8.50 10.78
N SER A 184 26.93 -8.80 9.91
CA SER A 184 26.98 -8.41 8.50
C SER A 184 27.09 -6.90 8.34
N GLN A 185 28.10 -6.46 7.58
CA GLN A 185 28.28 -5.05 7.19
C GLN A 185 27.07 -4.51 6.43
N PHE A 186 26.35 -5.38 5.70
CA PHE A 186 25.16 -5.02 4.95
C PHE A 186 24.09 -4.37 5.85
N LEU A 187 23.79 -4.97 7.01
CA LEU A 187 22.78 -4.41 7.93
C LEU A 187 23.25 -3.08 8.52
N SER A 188 24.51 -2.98 8.96
CA SER A 188 25.04 -1.73 9.54
C SER A 188 25.08 -0.57 8.54
N GLU A 189 25.24 -0.87 7.25
CA GLU A 189 25.27 0.15 6.20
C GLU A 189 23.89 0.40 5.58
N LEU A 190 22.88 -0.40 5.93
CA LEU A 190 21.59 -0.41 5.23
C LEU A 190 20.93 0.96 5.18
N LYS A 191 20.88 1.67 6.33
CA LYS A 191 20.36 3.04 6.40
C LYS A 191 21.09 3.98 5.42
N GLN A 192 22.43 3.93 5.39
CA GLN A 192 23.23 4.80 4.53
C GLN A 192 22.99 4.50 3.06
N LYS A 193 22.85 3.22 2.70
CA LYS A 193 22.53 2.82 1.32
C LYS A 193 21.14 3.28 0.87
N LEU A 194 20.20 3.54 1.79
CA LEU A 194 18.85 4.04 1.49
C LEU A 194 18.79 5.57 1.32
N LEU A 195 19.82 6.31 1.72
CA LEU A 195 19.87 7.76 1.59
C LEU A 195 20.20 8.20 0.16
N LEU A 196 19.62 9.33 -0.23
CA LEU A 196 19.95 10.05 -1.44
C LEU A 196 21.16 10.96 -1.24
N SER A 197 21.83 11.31 -2.34
CA SER A 197 22.80 12.41 -2.30
C SER A 197 22.09 13.74 -2.01
N PRO A 198 22.78 14.78 -1.49
CA PRO A 198 22.14 16.06 -1.17
C PRO A 198 21.40 16.71 -2.35
N ASN A 199 21.92 16.56 -3.58
CA ASN A 199 21.30 17.09 -4.79
C ASN A 199 20.01 16.35 -5.16
N GLU A 200 20.04 15.01 -5.08
CA GLU A 200 18.87 14.18 -5.32
C GLU A 200 17.80 14.40 -4.25
N ALA A 201 18.21 14.51 -2.98
CA ALA A 201 17.30 14.75 -1.86
C ALA A 201 16.55 16.07 -2.01
N SER A 202 17.24 17.14 -2.45
CA SER A 202 16.62 18.44 -2.70
C SER A 202 15.55 18.37 -3.79
N SER A 203 15.79 17.58 -4.84
CA SER A 203 14.84 17.39 -5.94
C SER A 203 13.66 16.49 -5.52
N ALA A 204 13.95 15.42 -4.78
CA ALA A 204 12.99 14.46 -4.29
C ALA A 204 12.18 14.95 -3.08
N GLY A 205 12.58 16.04 -2.42
CA GLY A 205 11.91 16.57 -1.23
C GLY A 205 11.90 15.59 -0.04
N THR A 206 12.86 14.67 -0.02
CA THR A 206 13.07 13.64 1.01
C THR A 206 14.54 13.25 1.01
N HIS A 207 15.07 12.87 2.17
CA HIS A 207 16.44 12.36 2.27
C HIS A 207 16.59 10.92 1.77
N TYR A 208 15.48 10.23 1.50
CA TYR A 208 15.44 8.80 1.25
C TYR A 208 15.08 8.45 -0.18
N ASN A 209 15.69 7.38 -0.69
CA ASN A 209 15.31 6.81 -1.98
C ASN A 209 14.03 5.98 -1.80
N VAL A 210 12.87 6.62 -1.97
CA VAL A 210 11.55 5.98 -1.75
C VAL A 210 11.34 4.74 -2.64
N PRO A 211 11.61 4.76 -3.96
CA PRO A 211 11.51 3.55 -4.79
C PRO A 211 12.41 2.41 -4.29
N LEU A 212 13.62 2.71 -3.82
CA LEU A 212 14.52 1.70 -3.25
C LEU A 212 13.96 1.09 -1.96
N ILE A 213 13.37 1.89 -1.07
CA ILE A 213 12.70 1.39 0.14
C ILE A 213 11.53 0.48 -0.24
N ASN A 214 10.68 0.91 -1.18
CA ASN A 214 9.54 0.11 -1.65
C ASN A 214 9.99 -1.22 -2.27
N SER A 215 11.00 -1.18 -3.14
CA SER A 215 11.62 -2.36 -3.74
C SER A 215 12.23 -3.30 -2.70
N LEU A 216 13.00 -2.77 -1.75
CA LEU A 216 13.62 -3.56 -0.68
C LEU A 216 12.56 -4.30 0.13
N VAL A 217 11.53 -3.58 0.59
CA VAL A 217 10.48 -4.15 1.43
C VAL A 217 9.73 -5.26 0.70
N LEU A 218 9.25 -4.99 -0.52
CA LEU A 218 8.48 -5.97 -1.27
C LEU A 218 9.34 -7.16 -1.69
N TYR A 219 10.58 -6.92 -2.17
CA TYR A 219 11.48 -7.99 -2.58
C TYR A 219 11.85 -8.92 -1.43
N VAL A 220 12.24 -8.37 -0.27
CA VAL A 220 12.55 -9.17 0.93
C VAL A 220 11.34 -10.00 1.36
N GLY A 221 10.14 -9.41 1.36
CA GLY A 221 8.91 -10.14 1.66
C GLY A 221 8.62 -11.27 0.65
N MET A 222 8.79 -11.01 -0.65
CA MET A 222 8.61 -12.03 -1.69
C MET A 222 9.58 -13.21 -1.52
N GLN A 223 10.86 -12.92 -1.23
CA GLN A 223 11.86 -13.96 -0.97
C GLN A 223 11.53 -14.77 0.29
N ALA A 224 11.11 -14.10 1.38
CA ALA A 224 10.71 -14.77 2.61
C ALA A 224 9.51 -15.70 2.38
N ILE A 225 8.49 -15.24 1.66
CA ILE A 225 7.29 -16.03 1.31
C ILE A 225 7.68 -17.23 0.45
N GLN A 226 8.52 -17.04 -0.58
CA GLN A 226 8.98 -18.13 -1.44
C GLN A 226 9.74 -19.21 -0.65
N GLN A 227 10.59 -18.82 0.30
CA GLN A 227 11.31 -19.75 1.16
C GLN A 227 10.40 -20.50 2.15
N LEU A 228 9.28 -19.90 2.55
CA LEU A 228 8.24 -20.54 3.37
C LEU A 228 7.43 -21.56 2.58
N GLN A 229 7.03 -21.22 1.34
CA GLN A 229 6.20 -22.05 0.48
C GLN A 229 6.95 -23.21 -0.19
N GLY A 230 8.25 -23.06 -0.46
CA GLY A 230 9.09 -24.10 -1.07
C GLY A 230 9.34 -25.34 -0.18
N ARG A 231 8.73 -25.41 1.01
CA ARG A 231 8.91 -26.51 1.97
C ARG A 231 7.71 -27.46 1.88
N THR A 232 7.96 -28.70 1.48
CA THR A 232 6.92 -29.75 1.40
C THR A 232 6.31 -30.05 2.77
N PRO A 233 5.00 -30.37 2.85
CA PRO A 233 4.27 -30.58 4.11
C PRO A 233 4.70 -31.81 4.93
N HIS A 234 5.66 -32.63 4.46
CA HIS A 234 6.12 -33.84 5.16
C HIS A 234 7.35 -33.65 6.06
N ALA A 235 7.92 -32.45 6.16
CA ALA A 235 9.11 -32.19 7.00
C ALA A 235 8.78 -31.42 8.30
N GLN A 236 7.59 -31.62 8.88
CA GLN A 236 7.14 -30.91 10.09
C GLN A 236 7.92 -31.26 11.38
N SER A 237 8.74 -32.32 11.37
CA SER A 237 9.41 -32.84 12.57
C SER A 237 10.77 -32.17 12.89
N ALA A 238 11.35 -31.39 11.96
CA ALA A 238 12.59 -30.62 12.17
C ALA A 238 12.38 -29.10 11.99
N ALA A 239 11.12 -28.67 12.00
CA ALA A 239 10.66 -27.37 11.49
C ALA A 239 10.94 -26.16 12.39
N GLY A 240 11.47 -26.33 13.60
CA GLY A 240 11.67 -25.22 14.55
C GLY A 240 12.84 -24.30 14.21
N ALA A 241 14.02 -24.84 13.90
CA ALA A 241 15.21 -24.01 13.74
C ALA A 241 15.25 -23.27 12.40
N LEU A 242 15.06 -23.97 11.27
CA LEU A 242 15.21 -23.39 9.91
C LEU A 242 14.03 -22.50 9.46
N SER A 243 12.83 -22.64 10.03
CA SER A 243 11.70 -21.71 9.75
C SER A 243 11.92 -20.36 10.44
N VAL A 244 12.46 -20.40 11.66
CA VAL A 244 12.93 -19.23 12.40
C VAL A 244 14.13 -18.57 11.70
N PHE A 245 15.00 -19.31 10.99
CA PHE A 245 16.13 -18.71 10.25
C PHE A 245 15.70 -17.89 9.02
N SER A 246 14.78 -18.39 8.17
CA SER A 246 14.36 -17.68 6.94
C SER A 246 13.44 -16.49 7.21
N VAL A 247 12.48 -16.66 8.12
CA VAL A 247 11.71 -15.52 8.65
C VAL A 247 12.66 -14.61 9.42
N GLY A 248 13.65 -15.18 10.11
CA GLY A 248 14.69 -14.47 10.85
C GLY A 248 15.48 -13.50 10.01
N ALA A 249 16.08 -13.92 8.88
CA ALA A 249 16.90 -13.01 8.07
C ALA A 249 16.09 -11.83 7.50
N ALA A 250 14.88 -12.07 7.02
CA ALA A 250 13.99 -11.00 6.56
C ALA A 250 13.54 -10.10 7.72
N LEU A 251 13.21 -10.68 8.87
CA LEU A 251 12.89 -9.93 10.09
C LEU A 251 14.07 -9.10 10.58
N ASP A 252 15.30 -9.62 10.52
CA ASP A 252 16.51 -8.89 10.94
C ASP A 252 16.64 -7.61 10.09
N ILE A 253 16.39 -7.69 8.78
CA ILE A 253 16.34 -6.50 7.90
C ILE A 253 15.25 -5.53 8.37
N PHE A 254 14.01 -6.00 8.56
CA PHE A 254 12.89 -5.14 8.96
C PHE A 254 13.05 -4.53 10.36
N GLN A 255 13.62 -5.27 11.31
CA GLN A 255 13.96 -4.81 12.65
C GLN A 255 15.09 -3.79 12.61
N THR A 256 16.12 -4.00 11.80
CA THR A 256 17.17 -3.01 11.57
C THR A 256 16.58 -1.72 11.02
N LEU A 257 15.74 -1.80 9.99
CA LEU A 257 15.10 -0.62 9.40
C LEU A 257 14.19 0.12 10.39
N ILE A 258 13.33 -0.57 11.14
CA ILE A 258 12.41 0.11 12.07
C ILE A 258 13.17 0.80 13.21
N VAL A 259 14.30 0.25 13.66
CA VAL A 259 15.07 0.81 14.78
C VAL A 259 16.00 1.93 14.32
N ASP A 260 16.75 1.73 13.24
CA ASP A 260 17.85 2.63 12.84
C ASP A 260 17.40 3.83 12.01
N LEU A 261 16.29 3.70 11.28
CA LEU A 261 15.73 4.82 10.52
C LEU A 261 15.20 5.90 11.47
N ASP A 262 15.34 7.16 11.04
CA ASP A 262 14.72 8.28 11.72
C ASP A 262 13.20 8.31 11.44
N THR A 263 12.50 9.32 11.95
CA THR A 263 11.05 9.45 11.82
C THR A 263 10.59 9.44 10.36
N GLU A 264 11.32 10.11 9.46
CA GLU A 264 11.00 10.18 8.04
C GLU A 264 11.20 8.83 7.35
N GLY A 265 12.39 8.23 7.51
CA GLY A 265 12.69 6.92 6.94
C GLY A 265 11.75 5.84 7.45
N ARG A 266 11.42 5.85 8.75
CA ARG A 266 10.47 4.92 9.35
C ARG A 266 9.07 5.08 8.78
N TYR A 267 8.62 6.31 8.56
CA TYR A 267 7.34 6.59 7.93
C TYR A 267 7.26 6.02 6.50
N LEU A 268 8.33 6.17 5.71
CA LEU A 268 8.43 5.63 4.36
C LEU A 268 8.46 4.09 4.35
N PHE A 269 9.26 3.49 5.23
CA PHE A 269 9.34 2.03 5.42
C PHE A 269 7.98 1.43 5.80
N LEU A 270 7.30 2.01 6.79
CA LEU A 270 5.97 1.56 7.20
C LEU A 270 4.93 1.73 6.09
N ASN A 271 5.03 2.81 5.31
CA ASN A 271 4.20 3.00 4.12
C ASN A 271 4.44 1.92 3.06
N ALA A 272 5.70 1.49 2.86
CA ALA A 272 6.05 0.42 1.93
C ALA A 272 5.43 -0.93 2.33
N ILE A 273 5.42 -1.24 3.64
CA ILE A 273 4.70 -2.40 4.21
C ILE A 273 3.19 -2.25 4.01
N ALA A 274 2.62 -1.10 4.39
CA ALA A 274 1.19 -0.86 4.33
C ALA A 274 0.63 -0.88 2.89
N ASN A 275 1.44 -0.60 1.88
CA ASN A 275 1.05 -0.77 0.46
C ASN A 275 0.75 -2.22 0.08
N GLN A 276 1.26 -3.18 0.86
CA GLN A 276 1.03 -4.61 0.58
C GLN A 276 -0.24 -5.14 1.24
N LEU A 277 -0.89 -4.35 2.12
CA LEU A 277 -2.12 -4.70 2.84
C LEU A 277 -3.36 -4.53 1.93
N ARG A 278 -3.46 -5.35 0.88
CA ARG A 278 -4.48 -5.24 -0.18
C ARG A 278 -5.59 -6.30 0.01
N TYR A 279 -6.04 -6.96 -1.05
CA TYR A 279 -6.98 -8.07 -0.96
C TYR A 279 -6.34 -9.35 -0.36
N PRO A 280 -7.11 -10.38 0.03
CA PRO A 280 -6.57 -11.65 0.52
C PRO A 280 -5.57 -12.27 -0.47
N ASN A 281 -4.30 -12.35 -0.08
CA ASN A 281 -3.21 -12.99 -0.81
C ASN A 281 -2.02 -13.21 0.16
N THR A 282 -1.00 -13.96 -0.27
CA THR A 282 0.17 -14.27 0.57
C THR A 282 0.92 -13.03 1.06
N HIS A 283 1.05 -12.00 0.23
CA HIS A 283 1.76 -10.77 0.60
C HIS A 283 0.98 -10.01 1.67
N THR A 284 -0.34 -9.82 1.48
CA THR A 284 -1.21 -9.16 2.46
C THR A 284 -1.10 -9.86 3.82
N HIS A 285 -1.17 -11.20 3.84
CA HIS A 285 -1.05 -11.98 5.07
C HIS A 285 0.32 -11.81 5.74
N TYR A 286 1.40 -11.97 4.96
CA TYR A 286 2.77 -11.81 5.44
C TYR A 286 3.02 -10.41 6.01
N PHE A 287 2.71 -9.35 5.26
CA PHE A 287 2.98 -7.98 5.70
C PHE A 287 2.04 -7.52 6.83
N SER A 288 0.82 -8.07 6.92
CA SER A 288 -0.03 -7.89 8.11
C SER A 288 0.64 -8.46 9.35
N PHE A 289 1.17 -9.69 9.25
CA PHE A 289 1.90 -10.33 10.35
C PHE A 289 3.15 -9.52 10.73
N ILE A 290 3.97 -9.11 9.75
CA ILE A 290 5.18 -8.32 10.02
C ILE A 290 4.83 -7.02 10.75
N LEU A 291 3.82 -6.28 10.29
CA LEU A 291 3.45 -5.01 10.91
C LEU A 291 2.98 -5.17 12.35
N LEU A 292 2.15 -6.19 12.62
CA LEU A 292 1.68 -6.52 13.97
C LEU A 292 2.81 -7.02 14.88
N TYR A 293 3.75 -7.79 14.33
CA TYR A 293 4.95 -8.25 15.05
C TYR A 293 5.84 -7.06 15.44
N LEU A 294 6.13 -6.15 14.52
CA LEU A 294 6.92 -4.94 14.80
C LEU A 294 6.24 -4.05 15.86
N PHE A 295 4.90 -3.98 15.87
CA PHE A 295 4.16 -3.28 16.92
C PHE A 295 4.34 -3.95 18.29
N ALA A 296 4.17 -5.28 18.36
CA ALA A 296 4.21 -6.05 19.60
C ALA A 296 5.61 -6.08 20.24
N GLU A 297 6.65 -6.25 19.42
CA GLU A 297 8.03 -6.42 19.89
C GLU A 297 8.78 -5.09 20.06
N SER A 298 8.21 -3.97 19.62
CA SER A 298 8.85 -2.67 19.81
C SER A 298 8.87 -2.26 21.28
N ASN A 299 10.07 -1.98 21.78
CA ASN A 299 10.30 -1.35 23.08
C ASN A 299 10.19 0.18 23.05
N GLN A 300 10.06 0.77 21.85
CA GLN A 300 9.94 2.22 21.68
C GLN A 300 8.50 2.60 21.31
N GLU A 301 7.87 3.46 22.11
CA GLU A 301 6.49 3.89 21.90
C GLU A 301 6.31 4.67 20.59
N ILE A 302 7.33 5.45 20.17
CA ILE A 302 7.30 6.18 18.89
C ILE A 302 7.12 5.26 17.68
N ILE A 303 7.64 4.03 17.72
CA ILE A 303 7.46 3.06 16.63
C ILE A 303 5.99 2.60 16.60
N GLN A 304 5.40 2.32 17.76
CA GLN A 304 4.00 1.91 17.89
C GLN A 304 3.06 3.03 17.42
N GLU A 305 3.37 4.28 17.78
CA GLU A 305 2.66 5.47 17.34
C GLU A 305 2.75 5.62 15.81
N GLN A 306 3.94 5.49 15.21
CA GLN A 306 4.11 5.62 13.76
C GLN A 306 3.41 4.49 12.98
N ILE A 307 3.43 3.25 13.46
CA ILE A 307 2.64 2.14 12.88
C ILE A 307 1.15 2.51 12.91
N THR A 308 0.67 2.98 14.06
CA THR A 308 -0.73 3.37 14.24
C THR A 308 -1.11 4.51 13.31
N ARG A 309 -0.26 5.54 13.20
CA ARG A 309 -0.47 6.70 12.32
C ARG A 309 -0.59 6.28 10.86
N VAL A 310 0.31 5.42 10.37
CA VAL A 310 0.28 4.94 8.96
C VAL A 310 -0.98 4.14 8.65
N LEU A 311 -1.47 3.33 9.59
CA LEU A 311 -2.73 2.62 9.42
C LEU A 311 -3.93 3.59 9.47
N LEU A 312 -3.95 4.49 10.46
CA LEU A 312 -5.06 5.39 10.71
C LEU A 312 -5.23 6.43 9.61
N GLU A 313 -4.16 7.07 9.14
CA GLU A 313 -4.22 8.10 8.09
C GLU A 313 -4.87 7.54 6.81
N ARG A 314 -4.68 6.24 6.54
CA ARG A 314 -5.29 5.52 5.43
C ARG A 314 -6.77 5.16 5.64
N LEU A 315 -7.26 5.19 6.88
CA LEU A 315 -8.66 4.86 7.21
C LEU A 315 -9.54 6.10 7.42
N ILE A 316 -8.96 7.25 7.79
CA ILE A 316 -9.71 8.49 8.01
C ILE A 316 -10.09 9.21 6.71
N VAL A 317 -9.54 8.79 5.57
CA VAL A 317 -9.91 9.31 4.25
C VAL A 317 -11.19 8.68 3.73
N ASN A 318 -11.78 9.32 2.72
CA ASN A 318 -12.92 8.77 1.99
C ASN A 318 -12.61 7.39 1.41
N ARG A 319 -13.64 6.53 1.38
CA ARG A 319 -13.61 5.22 0.72
C ARG A 319 -13.13 5.35 -0.75
N PRO A 320 -12.50 4.31 -1.30
CA PRO A 320 -12.37 2.94 -0.76
C PRO A 320 -11.21 2.78 0.26
N HIS A 321 -11.26 1.69 1.02
CA HIS A 321 -10.20 1.27 1.94
C HIS A 321 -9.71 -0.14 1.55
N PRO A 322 -8.39 -0.41 1.52
CA PRO A 322 -7.90 -1.75 1.24
C PRO A 322 -8.36 -2.77 2.28
N TRP A 323 -8.70 -3.99 1.85
CA TRP A 323 -9.23 -5.02 2.74
C TRP A 323 -8.24 -5.41 3.84
N GLY A 324 -6.99 -5.67 3.48
CA GLY A 324 -5.92 -6.06 4.39
C GLY A 324 -5.60 -4.97 5.39
N LEU A 325 -5.66 -3.70 4.97
CA LEU A 325 -5.50 -2.55 5.86
C LEU A 325 -6.56 -2.59 6.99
N LEU A 326 -7.83 -2.79 6.64
CA LEU A 326 -8.92 -2.91 7.62
C LEU A 326 -8.68 -4.10 8.55
N ILE A 327 -8.33 -5.25 8.00
CA ILE A 327 -8.06 -6.47 8.75
C ILE A 327 -6.93 -6.28 9.75
N THR A 328 -5.78 -5.76 9.32
CA THR A 328 -4.62 -5.51 10.18
C THR A 328 -4.97 -4.52 11.29
N PHE A 329 -5.71 -3.45 10.96
CA PHE A 329 -6.13 -2.47 11.96
C PHE A 329 -7.13 -3.04 12.97
N ILE A 330 -8.13 -3.82 12.51
CA ILE A 330 -9.10 -4.50 13.37
C ILE A 330 -8.38 -5.45 14.34
N GLU A 331 -7.43 -6.25 13.84
CA GLU A 331 -6.64 -7.16 14.66
C GLU A 331 -5.82 -6.41 15.72
N LEU A 332 -5.17 -5.30 15.34
CA LEU A 332 -4.39 -4.47 16.25
C LEU A 332 -5.23 -3.92 17.42
N ILE A 333 -6.46 -3.47 17.15
CA ILE A 333 -7.31 -2.84 18.17
C ILE A 333 -8.16 -3.84 18.97
N LYS A 334 -8.47 -5.03 18.42
CA LYS A 334 -9.32 -6.02 19.09
C LYS A 334 -8.54 -7.06 19.87
N ASN A 335 -7.34 -7.45 19.42
CA ASN A 335 -6.58 -8.50 20.08
C ASN A 335 -5.91 -7.95 21.36
N PRO A 336 -6.23 -8.48 22.56
CA PRO A 336 -5.68 -8.00 23.82
C PRO A 336 -4.15 -8.08 23.89
N ARG A 337 -3.51 -8.94 23.09
CA ARG A 337 -2.05 -9.09 23.01
C ARG A 337 -1.33 -7.76 22.75
N TYR A 338 -1.90 -6.88 21.93
CA TYR A 338 -1.25 -5.62 21.55
C TYR A 338 -1.42 -4.53 22.60
N ASN A 339 -2.37 -4.69 23.53
CA ASN A 339 -2.69 -3.71 24.57
C ASN A 339 -2.90 -2.29 24.01
N PHE A 340 -3.52 -2.19 22.82
CA PHE A 340 -3.58 -0.96 22.02
C PHE A 340 -4.23 0.21 22.76
N TRP A 341 -5.42 0.01 23.32
CA TRP A 341 -6.20 1.07 23.98
C TRP A 341 -5.59 1.60 25.29
N ASN A 342 -4.55 0.94 25.81
CA ASN A 342 -3.84 1.36 27.02
C ASN A 342 -2.51 2.07 26.71
N ARG A 343 -2.16 2.29 25.43
CA ARG A 343 -0.96 3.05 25.04
C ARG A 343 -1.15 4.55 25.30
N SER A 344 -0.08 5.25 25.67
CA SER A 344 -0.20 6.65 26.12
C SER A 344 -0.58 7.59 24.97
N PHE A 345 -0.05 7.35 23.76
CA PHE A 345 -0.37 8.12 22.56
C PHE A 345 -1.83 7.97 22.06
N ILE A 346 -2.58 6.96 22.55
CA ILE A 346 -4.01 6.81 22.23
C ILE A 346 -4.87 7.72 23.13
N ARG A 347 -4.42 7.95 24.36
CA ARG A 347 -5.13 8.74 25.38
C ARG A 347 -4.55 10.13 25.59
N CYS A 348 -3.66 10.57 24.71
CA CYS A 348 -2.97 11.85 24.87
C CYS A 348 -3.91 13.05 24.66
N ALA A 349 -5.00 12.88 23.91
CA ALA A 349 -6.03 13.90 23.71
C ALA A 349 -7.42 13.25 23.44
N PRO A 350 -8.53 13.83 23.97
CA PRO A 350 -9.88 13.31 23.73
C PRO A 350 -10.27 13.23 22.25
N GLU A 351 -9.74 14.13 21.41
CA GLU A 351 -9.98 14.14 19.97
C GLU A 351 -9.39 12.91 19.27
N ILE A 352 -8.21 12.47 19.71
CA ILE A 352 -7.53 11.29 19.18
C ILE A 352 -8.30 10.03 19.57
N GLU A 353 -8.74 9.93 20.82
CA GLU A 353 -9.56 8.81 21.30
C GLU A 353 -10.87 8.70 20.50
N LYS A 354 -11.60 9.82 20.34
CA LYS A 354 -12.83 9.87 19.53
C LYS A 354 -12.59 9.49 18.06
N LEU A 355 -11.44 9.86 17.50
CA LEU A 355 -11.06 9.48 16.13
C LEU A 355 -10.93 7.96 16.02
N PHE A 356 -10.22 7.32 16.95
CA PHE A 356 -10.06 5.86 16.99
C PHE A 356 -11.39 5.14 17.22
N GLU A 357 -12.25 5.63 18.10
CA GLU A 357 -13.59 5.09 18.30
C GLU A 357 -14.45 5.20 17.03
N SER A 358 -14.39 6.33 16.32
CA SER A 358 -15.10 6.53 15.06
C SER A 358 -14.63 5.54 13.98
N VAL A 359 -13.31 5.40 13.81
CA VAL A 359 -12.75 4.47 12.82
C VAL A 359 -13.07 3.02 13.21
N SER A 360 -12.92 2.65 14.48
CA SER A 360 -13.28 1.33 15.01
C SER A 360 -14.75 0.98 14.70
N ARG A 361 -15.69 1.91 14.96
CA ARG A 361 -17.11 1.75 14.60
C ARG A 361 -17.31 1.57 13.09
N SER A 362 -16.63 2.37 12.27
CA SER A 362 -16.73 2.27 10.80
C SER A 362 -16.17 0.95 10.23
N CYS A 363 -15.28 0.28 10.97
CA CYS A 363 -14.67 -1.01 10.64
C CYS A 363 -15.43 -2.21 11.25
N GLY A 364 -16.63 -2.03 11.79
CA GLY A 364 -17.40 -3.11 12.42
C GLY A 364 -17.25 -3.20 13.95
N GLY A 365 -17.01 -2.07 14.61
CA GLY A 365 -17.16 -1.94 16.06
C GLY A 365 -18.63 -2.04 16.50
N PRO A 366 -18.89 -2.34 17.79
CA PRO A 366 -20.26 -2.41 18.31
C PRO A 366 -20.98 -1.08 18.07
N LYS A 367 -22.21 -1.14 17.55
CA LYS A 367 -23.11 0.03 17.50
C LYS A 367 -23.45 0.44 18.93
N PRO A 368 -23.54 1.74 19.25
CA PRO A 368 -24.07 2.15 20.54
C PRO A 368 -25.50 1.60 20.69
N VAL A 369 -25.83 1.19 21.91
CA VAL A 369 -27.22 0.97 22.30
C VAL A 369 -27.91 2.34 22.17
N ASP A 370 -28.99 2.38 21.42
CA ASP A 370 -29.78 3.58 21.24
C ASP A 370 -30.45 3.91 22.59
N ASP A 371 -29.86 4.80 23.39
CA ASP A 371 -30.40 5.27 24.67
C ASP A 371 -31.68 6.13 24.50
N SER A 372 -32.29 6.14 23.31
CA SER A 372 -33.48 6.91 22.99
C SER A 372 -34.82 6.19 23.25
N ILE A 373 -34.83 4.98 23.83
CA ILE A 373 -36.08 4.21 24.08
C ILE A 373 -36.42 4.01 25.57
N VAL A 374 -35.72 4.66 26.52
CA VAL A 374 -36.09 4.60 27.95
C VAL A 374 -36.24 5.99 28.57
N SER A 375 -37.13 6.81 28.02
CA SER A 375 -37.74 7.94 28.75
C SER A 375 -39.07 8.35 28.11
N GLY A 376 -40.13 7.58 28.40
CA GLY A 376 -41.45 7.88 27.88
C GLY A 376 -42.56 7.02 28.47
N TRP A 377 -42.42 6.60 29.73
CA TRP A 377 -43.53 6.06 30.52
C TRP A 377 -43.75 7.01 31.70
N VAL A 378 -44.44 8.12 31.43
CA VAL A 378 -45.19 8.84 32.45
C VAL A 378 -46.62 8.89 31.96
N SER A 379 -47.44 8.11 32.65
CA SER A 379 -48.89 8.13 32.62
C SER A 379 -49.41 9.50 33.01
N ASP A 380 -50.28 10.09 32.19
CA ASP A 380 -51.24 11.07 32.67
C ASP A 380 -52.64 10.75 32.12
N SER A 381 -53.40 10.10 33.00
CA SER A 381 -54.85 10.15 33.04
C SER A 381 -55.27 11.48 33.67
N SER A 382 -56.04 12.33 32.97
CA SER A 382 -57.28 12.96 33.48
C SER A 382 -57.69 14.22 32.67
N HIS A 383 -58.98 14.20 32.32
CA HIS A 383 -59.85 15.27 31.80
C HIS A 383 -59.77 15.68 30.32
#